data_AF-A0A1S3BEM6-F1
#
_entry.id   AF-A0A1S3BEM6-F1
#
_cell.length_a   1.000
_cell.length_b   1.000
_cell.length_c   1.000
_cell.angle_alpha   90.00
_cell.angle_beta   90.00
_cell.angle_gamma   90.00
#
_symmetry.space_group_name_H-M   'P 1'
#
loop_
_entity.id
_entity.type
_entity.pdbx_description
1 polymer ?
#
loop_
_entity_poly.entity_id
_entity_poly.type
_entity_poly.pdbx_seq_one_letter_code
_entity_poly.pdbx_strand_id
1 'polypeptide(L)'
;MECAGKGRGTRCTGSATRRCGRCGVVAYCSVDHQVKHWNDHKDECKRFELQMERIDALNEFPFTFSEEATVQLCQKQESRCSFLSKRAIHKVGMWFYECPCGEAATSYNFSRLNDGWVLPRLLCPCSEPLSPITKRLHSWKDYYDWRCIPLHSPAALLLHWPLTISYAVQVAGLEPLTPEFGDTLCIHYLGPEKELLQLSVFAELLALFPGVALQIEFFGPNIPEEMNGKTIHLCSFAKCLQMDCVCKSSCKDVDRNVYSNKYPRLVLKLQTGFYHDCYKDITKDCYPHLIIAPNAGIAAYSSWLPTIMNVSGIH
;
A
#
# COMPACT_ATOMS: atom_id res chain seq x y z
N MET A 1 20.20 -7.27 -5.85
CA MET A 1 19.66 -7.42 -7.22
C MET A 1 20.06 -8.79 -7.72
N GLU A 2 19.10 -9.55 -8.23
CA GLU A 2 19.38 -10.85 -8.85
C GLU A 2 19.93 -10.67 -10.28
N CYS A 3 20.67 -11.67 -10.77
CA CYS A 3 21.14 -11.68 -12.15
C CYS A 3 20.00 -12.02 -13.10
N ALA A 4 19.69 -11.14 -14.06
CA ALA A 4 18.61 -11.39 -15.02
C ALA A 4 18.90 -12.54 -16.02
N GLY A 5 20.18 -12.87 -16.22
CA GLY A 5 20.57 -14.04 -17.01
C GLY A 5 20.61 -15.37 -16.23
N LYS A 6 20.17 -15.38 -14.96
CA LYS A 6 20.14 -16.60 -14.13
C LYS A 6 19.29 -17.68 -14.82
N GLY A 7 19.82 -18.90 -14.90
CA GLY A 7 19.19 -20.03 -15.60
C GLY A 7 19.46 -20.09 -17.10
N ARG A 8 20.13 -19.08 -17.69
CA ARG A 8 20.50 -19.07 -19.12
C ARG A 8 21.93 -19.56 -19.32
N GLY A 9 22.09 -20.89 -19.25
CA GLY A 9 23.35 -21.58 -19.54
C GLY A 9 24.26 -21.74 -18.32
N THR A 10 25.28 -20.91 -18.20
CA THR A 10 26.31 -21.04 -17.15
C THR A 10 25.77 -20.60 -15.79
N ARG A 11 26.31 -21.15 -14.69
CA ARG A 11 25.95 -20.72 -13.33
C ARG A 11 26.35 -19.26 -13.09
N CYS A 12 25.61 -18.58 -12.22
CA CYS A 12 25.97 -17.23 -11.79
C CYS A 12 27.34 -17.24 -11.08
N THR A 13 28.17 -16.27 -11.42
CA THR A 13 29.55 -16.13 -10.91
C THR A 13 29.67 -15.25 -9.67
N GLY A 14 28.56 -14.66 -9.22
CA GLY A 14 28.52 -13.76 -8.06
C GLY A 14 27.32 -12.82 -8.10
N SER A 15 27.39 -11.74 -7.31
CA SER A 15 26.34 -10.71 -7.27
C SER A 15 26.22 -9.98 -8.61
N ALA A 16 24.99 -9.62 -8.99
CA ALA A 16 24.71 -8.88 -10.21
C ALA A 16 25.05 -7.39 -10.04
N THR A 17 26.31 -7.02 -10.26
CA THR A 17 26.82 -5.65 -10.11
C THR A 17 26.84 -4.88 -11.43
N ARG A 18 26.84 -5.58 -12.58
CA ARG A 18 26.88 -4.95 -13.91
C ARG A 18 25.47 -4.59 -14.36
N ARG A 19 25.19 -3.31 -14.56
CA ARG A 19 23.91 -2.85 -15.11
C ARG A 19 23.98 -2.72 -16.63
N CYS A 20 22.83 -2.87 -17.30
CA CYS A 20 22.71 -2.56 -18.72
C CYS A 20 23.13 -1.10 -18.97
N GLY A 21 24.10 -0.87 -19.86
CA GLY A 21 24.66 0.47 -20.10
C GLY A 21 23.68 1.47 -20.73
N ARG A 22 22.56 0.98 -21.27
CA ARG A 22 21.50 1.82 -21.83
C ARG A 22 20.45 2.17 -20.77
N CYS A 23 19.66 1.18 -20.36
CA CYS A 23 18.54 1.43 -19.45
C CYS A 23 18.94 1.56 -17.98
N GLY A 24 20.11 1.07 -17.55
CA GLY A 24 20.51 1.09 -16.13
C GLY A 24 19.69 0.20 -15.17
N VAL A 25 18.54 -0.35 -15.59
CA VAL A 25 17.63 -1.13 -14.74
C VAL A 25 18.10 -2.57 -14.52
N VAL A 26 18.36 -3.30 -15.61
CA VAL A 26 18.64 -4.74 -15.55
C VAL A 26 20.10 -5.00 -15.14
N ALA A 27 20.33 -5.91 -14.21
CA ALA A 27 21.66 -6.25 -13.72
C ALA A 27 22.08 -7.71 -14.00
N TYR A 28 23.38 -7.90 -14.16
CA TYR A 28 24.02 -9.15 -14.56
C TYR A 28 25.26 -9.40 -13.70
N CYS A 29 25.58 -10.68 -13.46
CA CYS A 29 26.85 -11.06 -12.82
C CYS A 29 28.01 -11.16 -13.83
N SER A 30 27.72 -11.23 -15.13
CA SER A 30 28.71 -11.36 -16.21
C SER A 30 28.20 -10.79 -17.55
N VAL A 31 29.13 -10.54 -18.48
CA VAL A 31 28.80 -10.14 -19.86
C VAL A 31 28.07 -11.26 -20.62
N ASP A 32 28.47 -12.51 -20.39
CA ASP A 32 27.84 -13.69 -21.00
C ASP A 32 26.34 -13.77 -20.68
N HIS A 33 25.96 -13.55 -19.42
CA HIS A 33 24.56 -13.50 -19.00
C HIS A 33 23.80 -12.33 -19.61
N GLN A 34 24.45 -11.17 -19.79
CA GLN A 34 23.85 -10.03 -20.47
C GLN A 34 23.56 -10.34 -21.95
N VAL A 35 24.52 -10.92 -22.67
CA VAL A 35 24.35 -11.29 -24.08
C VAL A 35 23.24 -12.33 -24.25
N LYS A 36 23.20 -13.34 -23.38
CA LYS A 36 22.17 -14.40 -23.43
C LYS A 36 20.77 -13.91 -23.10
N HIS A 37 20.63 -12.93 -22.22
CA HIS A 37 19.34 -12.32 -21.87
C HIS A 37 18.91 -11.20 -22.84
N TRP A 38 19.78 -10.79 -23.77
CA TRP A 38 19.52 -9.64 -24.64
C TRP A 38 18.25 -9.82 -25.49
N ASN A 39 17.97 -11.03 -25.97
CA ASN A 39 16.79 -11.29 -26.80
C ASN A 39 15.47 -11.06 -26.07
N ASP A 40 15.40 -11.25 -24.75
CA ASP A 40 14.21 -10.96 -23.95
C ASP A 40 14.20 -9.50 -23.48
N HIS A 41 15.39 -8.93 -23.23
CA HIS A 41 15.52 -7.58 -22.68
C HIS A 41 15.35 -6.47 -23.73
N LYS A 42 15.80 -6.69 -24.97
CA LYS A 42 15.96 -5.63 -25.99
C LYS A 42 14.66 -4.85 -26.25
N ASP A 43 13.52 -5.52 -26.24
CA ASP A 43 12.21 -4.95 -26.54
C ASP A 43 11.74 -4.03 -25.40
N GLU A 44 12.09 -4.38 -24.16
CA GLU A 44 11.77 -3.59 -22.96
C GLU A 44 12.83 -2.52 -22.62
N CYS A 45 14.03 -2.64 -23.18
CA CYS A 45 15.18 -1.81 -22.83
C CYS A 45 14.91 -0.31 -23.04
N LYS A 46 14.26 0.07 -24.15
CA LYS A 46 13.91 1.48 -24.42
C LYS A 46 12.86 1.99 -23.44
N ARG A 47 11.86 1.16 -23.09
CA ARG A 47 10.84 1.52 -22.10
C ARG A 47 11.46 1.77 -20.73
N PHE A 48 12.37 0.91 -20.29
CA PHE A 48 13.10 1.09 -19.04
C PHE A 48 14.00 2.33 -19.03
N GLU A 49 14.66 2.65 -20.14
CA GLU A 49 15.44 3.89 -20.29
C GLU A 49 14.57 5.13 -20.05
N LEU A 50 13.41 5.22 -20.72
CA LEU A 50 12.46 6.32 -20.53
C LEU A 50 11.90 6.40 -19.10
N GLN A 51 11.74 5.26 -18.42
CA GLN A 51 11.33 5.24 -17.02
C GLN A 51 12.43 5.78 -16.10
N MET A 52 13.69 5.44 -16.38
CA MET A 52 14.84 5.90 -15.61
C MET A 52 15.12 7.39 -15.80
N GLU A 53 14.77 7.99 -16.95
CA GLU A 53 14.82 9.45 -17.16
C GLU A 53 13.90 10.22 -16.19
N ARG A 54 12.89 9.56 -15.61
CA ARG A 54 11.91 10.17 -14.70
C ARG A 54 12.23 9.91 -13.22
N ILE A 55 13.31 9.22 -12.89
CA ILE A 55 13.57 8.76 -11.53
C ILE A 55 13.75 9.92 -10.54
N ASP A 56 14.36 11.02 -10.97
CA ASP A 56 14.59 12.18 -10.11
C ASP A 56 13.26 12.83 -9.72
N ALA A 57 12.37 13.05 -10.69
CA ALA A 57 11.02 13.57 -10.45
C ALA A 57 10.19 12.65 -9.55
N LEU A 58 10.42 11.33 -9.58
CA LEU A 58 9.74 10.37 -8.70
C LEU A 58 10.31 10.35 -7.26
N ASN A 59 11.49 10.93 -7.04
CA ASN A 59 12.12 11.06 -5.72
C ASN A 59 11.89 12.44 -5.07
N GLU A 60 11.20 13.35 -5.74
CA GLU A 60 10.85 14.66 -5.20
C GLU A 60 9.66 14.57 -4.24
N PHE A 61 9.95 14.28 -2.98
CA PHE A 61 8.95 14.27 -1.90
C PHE A 61 9.07 15.51 -1.01
N PRO A 62 7.94 16.09 -0.54
CA PRO A 62 7.94 17.30 0.28
C PRO A 62 8.45 17.09 1.72
N PHE A 63 8.81 15.86 2.09
CA PHE A 63 9.14 15.52 3.46
C PHE A 63 10.55 15.96 3.84
N THR A 64 10.74 16.39 5.09
CA THR A 64 12.08 16.76 5.58
C THR A 64 13.00 15.55 5.73
N PHE A 65 12.44 14.34 5.71
CA PHE A 65 13.19 13.09 5.82
C PHE A 65 13.41 12.40 4.46
N SER A 66 12.99 13.02 3.35
CA SER A 66 13.07 12.41 2.01
C SER A 66 14.48 11.96 1.67
N GLU A 67 15.49 12.81 1.90
CA GLU A 67 16.90 12.49 1.62
C GLU A 67 17.38 11.27 2.42
N GLU A 68 17.09 11.23 3.73
CA GLU A 68 17.45 10.12 4.61
C GLU A 68 16.75 8.82 4.19
N ALA A 69 15.45 8.90 3.85
CA ALA A 69 14.60 7.73 3.58
C ALA A 69 14.62 7.24 2.13
N THR A 70 15.26 7.98 1.21
CA THR A 70 15.35 7.62 -0.21
C THR A 70 16.81 7.55 -0.65
N VAL A 71 17.47 8.70 -0.80
CA VAL A 71 18.83 8.82 -1.35
C VAL A 71 19.85 8.08 -0.50
N GLN A 72 19.89 8.34 0.82
CA GLN A 72 20.87 7.74 1.71
C GLN A 72 20.66 6.22 1.88
N LEU A 73 19.40 5.74 1.82
CA LEU A 73 19.10 4.31 1.77
C LEU A 73 19.61 3.67 0.47
N CYS A 74 19.36 4.29 -0.69
CA CYS A 74 19.84 3.80 -1.98
C CYS A 74 21.37 3.76 -2.05
N GLN A 75 22.04 4.75 -1.43
CA GLN A 75 23.50 4.83 -1.33
C GLN A 75 24.09 3.97 -0.21
N LYS A 76 23.25 3.24 0.55
CA LYS A 76 23.65 2.41 1.71
C LYS A 76 24.39 3.18 2.82
N GLN A 77 24.19 4.49 2.89
CA GLN A 77 24.71 5.34 3.97
C GLN A 77 23.82 5.24 5.21
N GLU A 78 22.52 5.05 5.00
CA GLU A 78 21.55 4.77 6.04
C GLU A 78 20.86 3.43 5.81
N SER A 79 20.25 2.90 6.85
CA SER A 79 19.38 1.73 6.75
C SER A 79 17.97 2.07 7.20
N ARG A 80 16.98 1.36 6.66
CA ARG A 80 15.58 1.53 7.06
C ARG A 80 15.40 1.29 8.57
N CYS A 81 16.15 0.35 9.13
CA CYS A 81 16.16 0.07 10.56
C CYS A 81 16.75 1.24 11.39
N SER A 82 17.85 1.85 10.95
CA SER A 82 18.44 3.06 11.56
C SER A 82 17.44 4.21 11.55
N PHE A 83 16.86 4.50 10.37
CA PHE A 83 15.84 5.52 10.15
C PHE A 83 14.65 5.42 11.14
N LEU A 84 14.11 4.21 11.31
CA LEU A 84 12.99 3.95 12.22
C LEU A 84 13.42 4.02 13.69
N SER A 85 14.64 3.57 14.02
CA SER A 85 15.17 3.54 15.39
C SER A 85 15.39 4.95 15.93
N LYS A 86 15.94 5.86 15.11
CA LYS A 86 16.10 7.30 15.45
C LYS A 86 14.77 7.97 15.83
N ARG A 87 13.64 7.40 15.39
CA ARG A 87 12.28 7.91 15.61
C ARG A 87 11.48 7.08 16.62
N ALA A 88 12.12 6.11 17.28
CA ALA A 88 11.52 5.21 18.26
C ALA A 88 10.27 4.43 17.74
N ILE A 89 10.21 4.19 16.43
CA ILE A 89 9.11 3.45 15.76
C ILE A 89 9.59 2.13 15.14
N HIS A 90 10.82 1.71 15.42
CA HIS A 90 11.34 0.45 14.90
C HIS A 90 10.74 -0.76 15.63
N LYS A 91 10.24 -1.76 14.88
CA LYS A 91 9.68 -3.01 15.43
C LYS A 91 8.56 -2.83 16.46
N VAL A 92 7.72 -1.81 16.27
CA VAL A 92 6.59 -1.51 17.16
C VAL A 92 5.37 -1.09 16.35
N GLY A 93 4.18 -1.40 16.87
CA GLY A 93 2.93 -1.01 16.21
C GLY A 93 2.90 -1.42 14.74
N MET A 94 2.25 -0.61 13.90
CA MET A 94 2.11 -0.87 12.46
C MET A 94 3.45 -0.81 11.69
N TRP A 95 4.53 -0.33 12.31
CA TRP A 95 5.85 -0.14 11.70
C TRP A 95 6.71 -1.40 11.67
N PHE A 96 6.25 -2.48 12.29
CA PHE A 96 7.07 -3.65 12.55
C PHE A 96 7.73 -4.24 11.29
N TYR A 97 7.02 -4.19 10.16
CA TYR A 97 7.43 -4.76 8.87
C TYR A 97 7.97 -3.74 7.87
N GLU A 98 8.21 -2.51 8.34
CA GLU A 98 8.85 -1.48 7.52
C GLU A 98 10.33 -1.78 7.27
N CYS A 99 10.98 -2.65 8.06
CA CYS A 99 12.34 -3.12 7.83
C CYS A 99 12.39 -4.67 7.77
N PRO A 100 13.22 -5.29 6.88
CA PRO A 100 13.32 -6.76 6.76
C PRO A 100 13.69 -7.50 8.05
N CYS A 101 14.33 -6.84 9.01
CA CYS A 101 14.68 -7.46 10.29
C CYS A 101 13.45 -7.74 11.20
N GLY A 102 12.26 -7.24 10.84
CA GLY A 102 11.00 -7.56 11.51
C GLY A 102 10.52 -8.98 11.18
N GLU A 103 10.60 -9.40 9.92
CA GLU A 103 10.08 -10.70 9.46
C GLU A 103 10.77 -11.90 10.11
N ALA A 104 12.08 -11.81 10.37
CA ALA A 104 12.84 -12.89 10.98
C ALA A 104 12.47 -13.19 12.45
N ALA A 105 11.59 -12.40 13.08
CA ALA A 105 11.45 -12.38 14.54
C ALA A 105 10.18 -13.01 15.12
N THR A 106 9.10 -13.28 14.36
CA THR A 106 7.81 -13.68 15.00
C THR A 106 6.82 -14.45 14.13
N SER A 107 6.18 -15.47 14.70
CA SER A 107 4.86 -15.97 14.27
C SER A 107 3.78 -15.00 14.76
N TYR A 108 3.19 -14.20 13.87
CA TYR A 108 2.19 -13.21 14.29
C TYR A 108 0.84 -13.87 14.56
N ASN A 109 0.12 -13.32 15.54
CA ASN A 109 -1.26 -13.71 15.84
C ASN A 109 -2.19 -12.71 15.15
N PHE A 110 -2.81 -13.10 14.04
CA PHE A 110 -3.74 -12.25 13.29
C PHE A 110 -5.08 -12.02 14.02
N SER A 111 -5.25 -12.54 15.25
CA SER A 111 -6.44 -12.34 16.06
C SER A 111 -6.58 -10.92 16.64
N ARG A 112 -5.50 -10.12 16.65
CA ARG A 112 -5.55 -8.72 17.12
C ARG A 112 -4.98 -7.78 16.07
N LEU A 113 -5.81 -6.85 15.61
CA LEU A 113 -5.38 -5.76 14.74
C LEU A 113 -4.40 -4.85 15.47
N ASN A 114 -3.34 -4.52 14.75
CA ASN A 114 -2.39 -3.51 15.20
C ASN A 114 -2.97 -2.13 14.89
N ASP A 115 -3.47 -1.45 15.91
CA ASP A 115 -4.16 -0.16 15.76
C ASP A 115 -3.31 1.03 16.23
N GLY A 116 -2.01 0.84 16.47
CA GLY A 116 -1.15 1.86 17.06
C GLY A 116 -0.22 2.54 16.05
N TRP A 117 -0.34 3.86 15.90
CA TRP A 117 0.63 4.69 15.18
C TRP A 117 1.97 4.77 15.90
N VAL A 118 2.04 4.61 17.23
CA VAL A 118 3.27 4.84 18.02
C VAL A 118 3.89 6.23 17.76
N LEU A 119 3.05 7.19 17.38
CA LEU A 119 3.42 8.58 17.13
C LEU A 119 2.59 9.50 18.04
N PRO A 120 3.12 10.66 18.46
CA PRO A 120 2.32 11.71 19.10
C PRO A 120 1.14 12.13 18.22
N ARG A 121 0.03 12.59 18.82
CA ARG A 121 -1.19 12.97 18.08
C ARG A 121 -0.96 13.97 16.95
N LEU A 122 0.01 14.87 17.10
CA LEU A 122 0.32 15.91 16.11
C LEU A 122 1.03 15.35 14.88
N LEU A 123 1.57 14.13 14.95
CA LEU A 123 2.32 13.49 13.88
C LEU A 123 1.51 12.39 13.20
N CYS A 124 0.27 12.10 13.60
CA CYS A 124 -0.50 11.03 12.99
C CYS A 124 -1.99 11.35 12.90
N PRO A 125 -2.68 10.80 11.90
CA PRO A 125 -4.12 10.96 11.75
C PRO A 125 -4.89 10.03 12.70
N CYS A 126 -4.93 10.36 13.99
CA CYS A 126 -5.61 9.53 15.00
C CYS A 126 -7.02 10.00 15.38
N SER A 127 -7.48 11.11 14.79
CA SER A 127 -8.80 11.70 15.04
C SER A 127 -9.45 12.14 13.74
N GLU A 128 -10.73 12.49 13.82
CA GLU A 128 -11.45 13.17 12.74
C GLU A 128 -10.68 14.40 12.23
N PRO A 129 -10.74 14.69 10.92
CA PRO A 129 -10.15 15.90 10.37
C PRO A 129 -10.89 17.15 10.89
N LEU A 130 -10.20 18.28 10.97
CA LEU A 130 -10.78 19.55 11.46
C LEU A 130 -11.83 20.11 10.50
N SER A 131 -11.75 19.75 9.23
CA SER A 131 -12.72 20.12 8.20
C SER A 131 -12.93 18.94 7.25
N PRO A 132 -14.16 18.76 6.72
CA PRO A 132 -14.40 17.73 5.71
C PRO A 132 -13.54 18.02 4.48
N ILE A 133 -13.17 16.96 3.75
CA ILE A 133 -12.50 17.10 2.47
C ILE A 133 -13.46 17.79 1.48
N THR A 134 -13.08 18.97 1.02
CA THR A 134 -13.90 19.80 0.11
C THR A 134 -13.29 19.96 -1.26
N LYS A 135 -12.01 19.62 -1.41
CA LYS A 135 -11.24 19.73 -2.64
C LYS A 135 -10.50 18.42 -2.90
N ARG A 136 -10.25 18.15 -4.17
CA ARG A 136 -9.36 17.08 -4.61
C ARG A 136 -7.94 17.34 -4.07
N LEU A 137 -7.33 16.30 -3.49
CA LEU A 137 -5.94 16.35 -3.02
C LEU A 137 -5.03 15.92 -4.17
N HIS A 138 -4.05 16.75 -4.53
CA HIS A 138 -3.17 16.51 -5.68
C HIS A 138 -1.76 16.07 -5.29
N SER A 139 -1.40 16.25 -4.02
CA SER A 139 -0.07 15.96 -3.52
C SER A 139 -0.08 15.51 -2.06
N TRP A 140 1.03 14.89 -1.64
CA TRP A 140 1.30 14.62 -0.23
C TRP A 140 1.23 15.87 0.64
N LYS A 141 1.70 17.00 0.11
CA LYS A 141 1.66 18.29 0.81
C LYS A 141 0.22 18.71 1.08
N ASP A 142 -0.68 18.60 0.10
CA ASP A 142 -2.09 18.96 0.27
C ASP A 142 -2.75 18.12 1.36
N TYR A 143 -2.49 16.81 1.39
CA TYR A 143 -3.02 15.93 2.41
C TYR A 143 -2.48 16.29 3.81
N TYR A 144 -1.17 16.51 3.93
CA TYR A 144 -0.53 16.85 5.21
C TYR A 144 -1.02 18.20 5.74
N ASP A 145 -1.17 19.20 4.86
CA ASP A 145 -1.75 20.50 5.19
C ASP A 145 -3.20 20.35 5.66
N TRP A 146 -4.04 19.59 4.93
CA TRP A 146 -5.43 19.32 5.30
C TRP A 146 -5.56 18.60 6.65
N ARG A 147 -4.71 17.61 6.93
CA ARG A 147 -4.69 16.89 8.21
C ARG A 147 -3.96 17.61 9.32
N CYS A 148 -3.37 18.78 9.05
CA CYS A 148 -2.54 19.51 10.00
C CYS A 148 -1.39 18.64 10.57
N ILE A 149 -0.81 17.79 9.74
CA ILE A 149 0.33 16.94 10.08
C ILE A 149 1.58 17.60 9.49
N PRO A 150 2.66 17.78 10.26
CA PRO A 150 3.86 18.41 9.73
C PRO A 150 4.66 17.44 8.85
N LEU A 151 5.34 17.97 7.84
CA LEU A 151 6.10 17.20 6.83
C LEU A 151 7.32 16.43 7.37
N HIS A 152 7.67 16.61 8.65
CA HIS A 152 8.66 15.76 9.33
C HIS A 152 8.06 14.48 9.93
N SER A 153 6.73 14.34 9.95
CA SER A 153 6.09 13.11 10.39
C SER A 153 6.33 11.97 9.40
N PRO A 154 6.83 10.80 9.85
CA PRO A 154 7.07 9.65 8.98
C PRO A 154 5.78 8.94 8.54
N ALA A 155 4.58 9.41 8.94
CA ALA A 155 3.29 8.76 8.70
C ALA A 155 3.05 8.37 7.22
N ALA A 156 3.63 9.11 6.26
CA ALA A 156 3.57 8.82 4.83
C ALA A 156 4.00 7.40 4.47
N LEU A 157 4.95 6.82 5.21
CA LEU A 157 5.40 5.45 5.00
C LEU A 157 4.31 4.39 5.25
N LEU A 158 3.26 4.73 5.99
CA LEU A 158 2.09 3.87 6.17
C LEU A 158 0.89 4.40 5.39
N LEU A 159 0.70 5.73 5.34
CA LEU A 159 -0.43 6.37 4.67
C LEU A 159 -0.44 6.19 3.16
N HIS A 160 0.66 5.74 2.55
CA HIS A 160 0.68 5.57 1.11
C HIS A 160 -0.33 4.53 0.66
N TRP A 161 -0.72 3.54 1.49
CA TRP A 161 -1.76 2.58 1.13
C TRP A 161 -3.12 3.26 0.90
N PRO A 162 -3.77 3.88 1.92
CA PRO A 162 -5.07 4.52 1.72
C PRO A 162 -5.00 5.71 0.76
N LEU A 163 -3.89 6.46 0.69
CA LEU A 163 -3.78 7.58 -0.24
C LEU A 163 -3.59 7.14 -1.69
N THR A 164 -2.91 6.02 -1.94
CA THR A 164 -2.87 5.44 -3.29
C THR A 164 -4.26 5.00 -3.72
N ILE A 165 -5.04 4.40 -2.82
CA ILE A 165 -6.44 4.04 -3.10
C ILE A 165 -7.25 5.29 -3.43
N SER A 166 -7.16 6.33 -2.59
CA SER A 166 -7.88 7.59 -2.81
C SER A 166 -7.53 8.21 -4.16
N TYR A 167 -6.24 8.26 -4.49
CA TYR A 167 -5.78 8.78 -5.78
C TYR A 167 -6.25 7.91 -6.96
N ALA A 168 -6.20 6.59 -6.84
CA ALA A 168 -6.68 5.67 -7.88
C ALA A 168 -8.18 5.86 -8.18
N VAL A 169 -8.99 6.02 -7.14
CA VAL A 169 -10.44 6.32 -7.26
C VAL A 169 -10.65 7.64 -8.00
N GLN A 170 -9.87 8.69 -7.68
CA GLN A 170 -9.95 9.98 -8.38
C GLN A 170 -9.55 9.86 -9.86
N VAL A 171 -8.47 9.16 -10.17
CA VAL A 171 -7.98 8.95 -11.55
C VAL A 171 -8.97 8.13 -12.38
N ALA A 172 -9.65 7.17 -11.75
CA ALA A 172 -10.70 6.37 -12.38
C ALA A 172 -12.02 7.15 -12.59
N GLY A 173 -12.12 8.40 -12.13
CA GLY A 173 -13.33 9.21 -12.23
C GLY A 173 -14.46 8.76 -11.28
N LEU A 174 -14.15 7.90 -10.32
CA LEU A 174 -15.11 7.31 -9.37
C LEU A 174 -15.36 8.21 -8.15
N GLU A 175 -15.35 9.54 -8.34
CA GLU A 175 -15.44 10.46 -7.22
C GLU A 175 -16.83 10.41 -6.56
N PRO A 176 -16.91 10.33 -5.22
CA PRO A 176 -18.18 10.28 -4.46
C PRO A 176 -19.15 11.44 -4.68
N LEU A 177 -18.68 12.49 -5.35
CA LEU A 177 -19.44 13.69 -5.65
C LEU A 177 -20.34 13.52 -6.89
N THR A 178 -20.26 12.38 -7.56
CA THR A 178 -21.08 12.08 -8.74
C THR A 178 -22.31 11.25 -8.36
N PRO A 179 -23.53 11.61 -8.82
CA PRO A 179 -24.78 10.91 -8.48
C PRO A 179 -24.91 9.48 -9.02
N GLU A 180 -23.91 9.01 -9.79
CA GLU A 180 -23.97 7.76 -10.55
C GLU A 180 -23.52 6.54 -9.71
N PHE A 181 -22.84 6.77 -8.59
CA PHE A 181 -22.40 5.71 -7.68
C PHE A 181 -23.42 5.52 -6.57
N GLY A 182 -23.89 4.28 -6.38
CA GLY A 182 -24.71 3.93 -5.22
C GLY A 182 -23.98 4.22 -3.90
N ASP A 183 -24.66 3.99 -2.77
CA ASP A 183 -24.13 4.33 -1.44
C ASP A 183 -22.83 3.57 -1.05
N THR A 184 -22.39 2.59 -1.84
CA THR A 184 -21.27 1.69 -1.54
C THR A 184 -20.23 1.61 -2.66
N LEU A 185 -18.97 1.94 -2.35
CA LEU A 185 -17.81 1.74 -3.22
C LEU A 185 -17.10 0.42 -2.88
N CYS A 186 -17.20 -0.55 -3.79
CA CYS A 186 -16.54 -1.85 -3.72
C CYS A 186 -15.19 -1.84 -4.46
N ILE A 187 -14.10 -2.17 -3.76
CA ILE A 187 -12.72 -2.20 -4.26
C ILE A 187 -12.15 -3.61 -4.05
N HIS A 188 -11.55 -4.20 -5.07
CA HIS A 188 -10.75 -5.41 -4.92
C HIS A 188 -9.27 -5.05 -4.85
N TYR A 189 -8.58 -5.51 -3.81
CA TYR A 189 -7.17 -5.26 -3.55
C TYR A 189 -6.37 -6.56 -3.71
N LEU A 190 -5.51 -6.64 -4.71
CA LEU A 190 -4.82 -7.87 -5.08
C LEU A 190 -3.36 -7.89 -4.60
N GLY A 191 -2.96 -9.01 -4.03
CA GLY A 191 -1.60 -9.27 -3.55
C GLY A 191 -1.18 -8.41 -2.36
N PRO A 192 -1.99 -8.32 -1.28
CA PRO A 192 -1.53 -7.66 -0.07
C PRO A 192 -0.38 -8.46 0.57
N GLU A 193 0.61 -7.74 1.08
CA GLU A 193 1.74 -8.31 1.80
C GLU A 193 1.83 -7.65 3.18
N LYS A 194 2.53 -6.51 3.28
CA LYS A 194 2.68 -5.76 4.54
C LYS A 194 1.37 -5.14 5.01
N GLU A 195 0.47 -4.86 4.07
CA GLU A 195 -0.84 -4.26 4.28
C GLU A 195 -1.69 -5.10 5.24
N LEU A 196 -1.55 -6.42 5.24
CA LEU A 196 -2.26 -7.33 6.15
C LEU A 196 -1.96 -7.05 7.62
N LEU A 197 -0.80 -6.47 7.91
CA LEU A 197 -0.32 -6.15 9.26
C LEU A 197 -0.54 -4.66 9.59
N GLN A 198 -1.04 -3.90 8.61
CA GLN A 198 -1.25 -2.45 8.65
C GLN A 198 -2.72 -2.10 8.30
N LEU A 199 -3.64 -3.06 8.41
CA LEU A 199 -5.05 -2.88 8.03
C LEU A 199 -5.70 -1.67 8.73
N SER A 200 -5.32 -1.36 9.97
CA SER A 200 -5.85 -0.19 10.70
C SER A 200 -5.52 1.15 10.03
N VAL A 201 -4.48 1.22 9.18
CA VAL A 201 -4.15 2.43 8.41
C VAL A 201 -5.23 2.74 7.38
N PHE A 202 -5.94 1.74 6.88
CA PHE A 202 -7.04 1.91 5.93
C PHE A 202 -8.24 2.65 6.54
N ALA A 203 -8.33 2.74 7.87
CA ALA A 203 -9.35 3.56 8.54
C ALA A 203 -9.28 5.03 8.13
N GLU A 204 -8.14 5.50 7.61
CA GLU A 204 -8.00 6.83 7.02
C GLU A 204 -8.99 7.09 5.88
N LEU A 205 -9.40 6.06 5.14
CA LEU A 205 -10.37 6.18 4.06
C LEU A 205 -11.74 6.70 4.55
N LEU A 206 -12.07 6.53 5.83
CA LEU A 206 -13.29 7.11 6.43
C LEU A 206 -13.33 8.64 6.33
N ALA A 207 -12.16 9.29 6.45
CA ALA A 207 -12.01 10.73 6.34
C ALA A 207 -11.94 11.20 4.88
N LEU A 208 -11.33 10.40 4.00
CA LEU A 208 -11.17 10.71 2.57
C LEU A 208 -12.46 10.52 1.77
N PHE A 209 -13.37 9.68 2.26
CA PHE A 209 -14.64 9.34 1.61
C PHE A 209 -15.83 9.63 2.54
N PRO A 210 -16.09 10.90 2.90
CA PRO A 210 -17.20 11.26 3.76
C PRO A 210 -18.53 10.82 3.13
N GLY A 211 -19.38 10.15 3.89
CA GLY A 211 -20.72 9.73 3.45
C GLY A 211 -20.79 8.47 2.58
N VAL A 212 -19.66 7.93 2.13
CA VAL A 212 -19.61 6.69 1.32
C VAL A 212 -19.41 5.48 2.23
N ALA A 213 -20.10 4.37 1.96
CA ALA A 213 -19.76 3.07 2.50
C ALA A 213 -18.68 2.42 1.62
N LEU A 214 -17.58 1.99 2.22
CA LEU A 214 -16.46 1.38 1.53
C LEU A 214 -16.40 -0.11 1.85
N GLN A 215 -16.29 -0.93 0.81
CA GLN A 215 -16.00 -2.34 0.93
C GLN A 215 -14.70 -2.64 0.19
N ILE A 216 -13.69 -3.12 0.90
CA ILE A 216 -12.40 -3.52 0.32
C ILE A 216 -12.22 -5.01 0.51
N GLU A 217 -12.14 -5.75 -0.59
CA GLU A 217 -11.89 -7.18 -0.57
C GLU A 217 -10.45 -7.45 -0.99
N PHE A 218 -9.67 -7.99 -0.07
CA PHE A 218 -8.28 -8.35 -0.27
C PHE A 218 -8.16 -9.78 -0.75
N PHE A 219 -7.39 -9.99 -1.81
CA PHE A 219 -7.13 -11.30 -2.41
C PHE A 219 -5.64 -11.58 -2.50
N GLY A 220 -5.21 -12.72 -2.00
CA GLY A 220 -3.83 -13.15 -2.21
C GLY A 220 -3.50 -14.51 -1.61
N PRO A 221 -2.54 -15.24 -2.20
CA PRO A 221 -2.09 -16.53 -1.68
C PRO A 221 -1.35 -16.39 -0.33
N ASN A 222 -0.82 -15.20 -0.02
CA ASN A 222 -0.11 -14.91 1.23
C ASN A 222 -1.05 -14.54 2.38
N ILE A 223 -2.36 -14.43 2.13
CA ILE A 223 -3.34 -14.23 3.21
C ILE A 223 -3.42 -15.53 4.01
N PRO A 224 -3.14 -15.52 5.33
CA PRO A 224 -3.19 -16.72 6.16
C PRO A 224 -4.56 -17.39 6.10
N GLU A 225 -4.62 -18.73 6.08
CA GLU A 225 -5.89 -19.47 6.05
C GLU A 225 -6.80 -19.11 7.23
N GLU A 226 -6.23 -18.82 8.40
CA GLU A 226 -6.97 -18.37 9.58
C GLU A 226 -7.68 -17.01 9.38
N MET A 227 -7.30 -16.24 8.36
CA MET A 227 -7.95 -14.99 7.97
C MET A 227 -8.91 -15.15 6.79
N ASN A 228 -8.92 -16.30 6.12
CA ASN A 228 -9.75 -16.53 4.96
C ASN A 228 -11.25 -16.37 5.30
N GLY A 229 -11.97 -15.60 4.50
CA GLY A 229 -13.38 -15.28 4.70
C GLY A 229 -13.67 -14.33 5.87
N LYS A 230 -12.65 -13.84 6.60
CA LYS A 230 -12.89 -12.90 7.70
C LYS A 230 -13.34 -11.54 7.18
N THR A 231 -14.28 -10.95 7.92
CA THR A 231 -14.74 -9.58 7.73
C THR A 231 -14.29 -8.74 8.92
N ILE A 232 -13.67 -7.60 8.64
CA ILE A 232 -13.14 -6.65 9.60
C ILE A 232 -13.86 -5.32 9.40
N HIS A 233 -14.43 -4.79 10.48
CA HIS A 233 -15.09 -3.49 10.47
C HIS A 233 -14.16 -2.44 11.07
N LEU A 234 -13.80 -1.44 10.27
CA LEU A 234 -13.01 -0.30 10.74
C LEU A 234 -13.95 0.86 11.05
N CYS A 235 -14.25 1.04 12.34
CA CYS A 235 -15.19 2.06 12.81
C CYS A 235 -14.50 3.31 13.39
N SER A 236 -13.18 3.29 13.54
CA SER A 236 -12.39 4.36 14.16
C SER A 236 -10.96 4.40 13.62
N PHE A 237 -10.33 5.57 13.65
CA PHE A 237 -8.93 5.73 13.25
C PHE A 237 -7.95 4.96 14.16
N ALA A 238 -6.79 4.62 13.60
CA ALA A 238 -5.66 4.10 14.38
C ALA A 238 -5.22 5.11 15.46
N LYS A 239 -4.82 4.60 16.62
CA LYS A 239 -4.59 5.33 17.85
C LYS A 239 -3.18 5.91 17.90
N CYS A 240 -3.03 7.13 18.43
CA CYS A 240 -1.72 7.73 18.70
C CYS A 240 -1.04 7.16 19.95
N LEU A 241 0.12 7.71 20.33
CA LEU A 241 0.88 7.32 21.51
C LEU A 241 0.39 7.97 22.81
N GLN A 242 -0.31 9.11 22.74
CA GLN A 242 -0.74 9.86 23.92
C GLN A 242 -1.88 9.16 24.66
N MET A 243 -1.79 9.09 25.99
CA MET A 243 -2.75 8.37 26.85
C MET A 243 -4.04 9.15 27.07
N ASP A 244 -3.95 10.47 27.13
CA ASP A 244 -5.05 11.42 27.33
C ASP A 244 -5.75 11.83 26.03
N CYS A 245 -5.31 11.27 24.90
CA CYS A 245 -5.91 11.57 23.61
C CYS A 245 -7.32 10.97 23.49
N VAL A 246 -8.24 11.72 22.87
CA VAL A 246 -9.61 11.28 22.59
C VAL A 246 -9.69 9.98 21.77
N CYS A 247 -8.64 9.64 21.01
CA CYS A 247 -8.57 8.37 20.27
C CYS A 247 -8.41 7.14 21.20
N LYS A 248 -8.11 7.35 22.49
CA LYS A 248 -7.98 6.30 23.52
C LYS A 248 -9.26 6.08 24.30
N SER A 249 -10.18 7.05 24.26
CA SER A 249 -11.54 6.83 24.71
C SER A 249 -12.10 5.71 23.84
N SER A 250 -12.42 4.56 24.46
CA SER A 250 -13.23 3.55 23.77
C SER A 250 -14.43 4.24 23.17
N CYS A 251 -14.86 3.87 21.96
CA CYS A 251 -16.24 4.09 21.53
C CYS A 251 -17.16 3.40 22.55
N LYS A 252 -17.35 4.01 23.73
CA LYS A 252 -18.58 3.83 24.48
C LYS A 252 -19.59 4.57 23.63
N ASP A 253 -20.68 3.89 23.34
CA ASP A 253 -21.88 4.41 22.71
C ASP A 253 -22.33 5.72 23.38
N VAL A 254 -21.70 6.83 23.03
CA VAL A 254 -22.16 8.17 23.36
C VAL A 254 -22.85 8.65 22.10
N ASP A 255 -24.15 8.37 22.06
CA ASP A 255 -25.20 9.06 21.31
C ASP A 255 -24.69 10.14 20.35
N ARG A 256 -24.14 9.71 19.21
CA ARG A 256 -24.02 10.56 18.02
C ARG A 256 -25.28 10.37 17.16
N ASN A 257 -26.43 10.50 17.81
CA ASN A 257 -27.74 10.50 17.18
C ASN A 257 -28.07 11.90 16.68
N VAL A 258 -27.54 12.26 15.50
CA VAL A 258 -28.32 12.94 14.45
C VAL A 258 -27.63 12.62 13.11
N TYR A 259 -28.24 11.76 12.27
CA TYR A 259 -27.83 11.36 10.89
C TYR A 259 -26.87 10.18 10.63
N SER A 260 -26.39 9.43 11.63
CA SER A 260 -25.46 8.32 11.37
C SER A 260 -26.19 7.01 10.97
N ASN A 261 -26.15 6.66 9.69
CA ASN A 261 -26.54 5.33 9.20
C ASN A 261 -25.89 4.21 10.04
N LYS A 262 -26.70 3.21 10.38
CA LYS A 262 -26.47 2.11 11.34
C LYS A 262 -25.39 1.10 10.93
N TYR A 263 -24.57 1.40 9.92
CA TYR A 263 -23.67 0.45 9.27
C TYR A 263 -22.23 0.94 9.27
N PRO A 264 -21.25 0.04 9.42
CA PRO A 264 -19.83 0.39 9.34
C PRO A 264 -19.54 0.94 7.95
N ARG A 265 -19.02 2.18 7.91
CA ARG A 265 -18.67 2.88 6.66
C ARG A 265 -17.43 2.32 5.97
N LEU A 266 -16.67 1.42 6.62
CA LEU A 266 -15.55 0.72 6.02
C LEU A 266 -15.50 -0.74 6.48
N VAL A 267 -15.60 -1.64 5.50
CA VAL A 267 -15.56 -3.08 5.69
C VAL A 267 -14.40 -3.64 4.87
N LEU A 268 -13.53 -4.41 5.53
CA LEU A 268 -12.44 -5.14 4.88
C LEU A 268 -12.79 -6.63 4.89
N LYS A 269 -12.74 -7.30 3.74
CA LYS A 269 -12.84 -8.77 3.63
C LYS A 269 -11.53 -9.34 3.16
N LEU A 270 -11.17 -10.53 3.64
CA LEU A 270 -9.91 -11.18 3.30
C LEU A 270 -10.20 -12.55 2.67
N GLN A 271 -9.59 -12.82 1.53
CA GLN A 271 -9.80 -14.04 0.75
C GLN A 271 -8.47 -14.65 0.32
N THR A 272 -8.17 -15.83 0.85
CA THR A 272 -6.96 -16.57 0.51
C THR A 272 -7.10 -17.22 -0.86
N GLY A 273 -6.06 -17.10 -1.67
CA GLY A 273 -5.98 -17.74 -2.99
C GLY A 273 -5.68 -16.77 -4.11
N PHE A 274 -5.66 -17.28 -5.34
CA PHE A 274 -5.49 -16.44 -6.51
C PHE A 274 -6.81 -15.83 -6.95
N TYR A 275 -6.75 -14.55 -7.34
CA TYR A 275 -7.95 -13.80 -7.72
C TYR A 275 -8.77 -14.46 -8.82
N HIS A 276 -8.12 -15.02 -9.86
CA HIS A 276 -8.82 -15.65 -10.99
C HIS A 276 -9.54 -16.96 -10.63
N ASP A 277 -9.11 -17.64 -9.58
CA ASP A 277 -9.76 -18.87 -9.11
C ASP A 277 -11.07 -18.53 -8.41
N CYS A 278 -11.11 -17.44 -7.67
CA CYS A 278 -12.27 -17.03 -6.88
C CYS A 278 -13.21 -16.07 -7.64
N TYR A 279 -12.75 -15.43 -8.73
CA TYR A 279 -13.45 -14.33 -9.41
C TYR A 279 -14.92 -14.62 -9.71
N LYS A 280 -15.19 -15.77 -10.32
CA LYS A 280 -16.56 -16.15 -10.76
C LYS A 280 -17.54 -16.33 -9.60
N ASP A 281 -17.06 -16.69 -8.43
CA ASP A 281 -17.92 -16.86 -7.26
C ASP A 281 -18.17 -15.53 -6.56
N ILE A 282 -17.19 -14.62 -6.58
CA ILE A 282 -17.28 -13.30 -5.94
C ILE A 282 -18.18 -12.34 -6.73
N THR A 283 -18.04 -12.31 -8.07
CA THR A 283 -18.82 -11.38 -8.92
C THR A 283 -20.30 -11.76 -9.03
N LYS A 284 -20.73 -12.88 -8.43
CA LYS A 284 -22.16 -13.21 -8.29
C LYS A 284 -22.86 -12.27 -7.32
N ASP A 285 -22.16 -11.80 -6.29
CA ASP A 285 -22.74 -11.01 -5.20
C ASP A 285 -22.47 -9.50 -5.37
N CYS A 286 -21.29 -9.11 -5.88
CA CYS A 286 -20.95 -7.71 -6.11
C CYS A 286 -19.83 -7.58 -7.15
N TYR A 287 -20.03 -6.71 -8.16
CA TYR A 287 -18.95 -6.33 -9.08
C TYR A 287 -18.06 -5.24 -8.46
N PRO A 288 -16.73 -5.34 -8.59
CA PRO A 288 -15.84 -4.28 -8.13
C PRO A 288 -15.99 -3.03 -9.00
N HIS A 289 -15.98 -1.87 -8.37
CA HIS A 289 -15.86 -0.59 -9.08
C HIS A 289 -14.41 -0.30 -9.44
N LEU A 290 -13.47 -0.79 -8.62
CA LEU A 290 -12.04 -0.60 -8.83
C LEU A 290 -11.27 -1.86 -8.41
N ILE A 291 -10.29 -2.24 -9.23
CA ILE A 291 -9.33 -3.29 -8.91
C ILE A 291 -7.96 -2.64 -8.77
N ILE A 292 -7.35 -2.78 -7.60
CA ILE A 292 -6.03 -2.24 -7.26
C ILE A 292 -5.09 -3.41 -7.04
N ALA A 293 -3.93 -3.37 -7.69
CA ALA A 293 -2.94 -4.43 -7.57
C ALA A 293 -1.53 -3.82 -7.47
N PRO A 294 -1.13 -3.37 -6.27
CA PRO A 294 0.10 -2.59 -6.09
C PRO A 294 1.36 -3.40 -6.32
N ASN A 295 1.29 -4.72 -6.09
CA ASN A 295 2.42 -5.65 -6.26
C ASN A 295 2.34 -6.41 -7.60
N ALA A 296 1.50 -5.98 -8.54
CA ALA A 296 1.19 -6.65 -9.81
C ALA A 296 2.27 -6.56 -10.89
N GLY A 297 3.54 -6.74 -10.52
CA GLY A 297 4.56 -7.00 -11.53
C GLY A 297 4.10 -8.19 -12.38
N ILE A 298 3.95 -8.01 -13.70
CA ILE A 298 3.57 -9.09 -14.64
C ILE A 298 4.54 -10.29 -14.52
N ALA A 299 5.77 -10.05 -14.02
CA ALA A 299 6.77 -11.07 -13.72
C ALA A 299 6.84 -11.49 -12.22
N ALA A 300 6.09 -10.85 -11.32
CA ALA A 300 6.14 -11.09 -9.87
C ALA A 300 5.27 -12.27 -9.43
N TYR A 301 4.20 -12.60 -10.18
CA TYR A 301 3.41 -13.79 -9.93
C TYR A 301 3.17 -14.56 -11.24
N SER A 302 3.41 -15.87 -11.21
CA SER A 302 3.23 -16.79 -12.33
C SER A 302 1.78 -16.86 -12.86
N SER A 303 0.83 -16.27 -12.15
CA SER A 303 -0.62 -16.42 -12.35
C SER A 303 -1.33 -15.10 -12.70
N TRP A 304 -0.58 -14.08 -13.14
CA TRP A 304 -1.16 -12.80 -13.58
C TRP A 304 -1.92 -12.87 -14.90
N LEU A 305 -1.49 -13.71 -15.85
CA LEU A 305 -2.14 -13.78 -17.17
C LEU A 305 -3.63 -14.19 -17.08
N PRO A 306 -4.01 -15.26 -16.34
CA PRO A 306 -5.41 -15.57 -16.10
C PRO A 306 -6.17 -14.43 -15.38
N THR A 307 -5.51 -13.75 -14.44
CA THR A 307 -6.07 -12.61 -13.72
C THR A 307 -6.41 -11.46 -14.67
N ILE A 308 -5.49 -11.09 -15.57
CA ILE A 308 -5.69 -10.01 -16.55
C ILE A 308 -6.86 -10.34 -17.48
N MET A 309 -6.99 -11.59 -17.94
CA MET A 309 -8.10 -12.01 -18.79
C MET A 309 -9.45 -11.75 -18.11
N ASN A 310 -9.58 -12.10 -16.83
CA ASN A 310 -10.81 -11.85 -16.06
C ASN A 310 -11.07 -10.35 -15.84
N VAL A 311 -10.04 -9.55 -15.58
CA VAL A 311 -10.17 -8.08 -15.42
C VAL A 311 -10.56 -7.41 -16.73
N SER A 312 -9.99 -7.84 -17.86
CA SER A 312 -10.26 -7.26 -19.18
C SER A 312 -11.67 -7.51 -19.72
N GLY A 313 -12.40 -8.47 -19.12
CA GLY A 313 -13.80 -8.75 -19.42
C GLY A 313 -14.79 -7.90 -18.63
N ILE A 314 -14.32 -6.97 -17.79
CA ILE A 314 -15.15 -5.96 -17.13
C ILE A 314 -15.49 -4.90 -18.18
N HIS A 315 -16.72 -4.93 -18.69
CA HIS A 315 -17.29 -3.95 -19.62
C HIS A 315 -18.40 -3.16 -18.93
#